data_AF-A0A7R9QG99-F1
#
_entry.id   AF-A0A7R9QG99-F1
#
_cell.length_a   1.000
_cell.length_b   1.000
_cell.length_c   1.000
_cell.angle_alpha   90.00
_cell.angle_beta   90.00
_cell.angle_gamma   90.00
#
_symmetry.space_group_name_H-M   'P 1'
#
loop_
_entity.id
_entity.type
_entity.pdbx_description
1 polymer ?
#
loop_
_entity_poly.entity_id
_entity_poly.type
_entity_poly.pdbx_seq_one_letter_code
_entity_poly.pdbx_strand_id
1 'polypeptide(L)'
;MPSNEQGQLHLIVGTNVIMSSMASENVPVIYIPEELRQTDRIQRLVKRFEDKFGDKPVFLVRVPGRVNIIGEHIDYVGYSVLPMALKQDIVMAVSVNSTGRIELTNLDQENYHDESIDPTGLEFPQPPQWYHYFQCGYRGIVDRFCNGQPPLGLNVAVHGTIPAGSGLSSSSAMVCAAAFATIIAFHQKTNMLSIPINKLEITQLCIKSERYIGTDSGGMDQAIALLAEE
;
A
#
# COMPACT_ATOMS: atom_id res chain seq x y z
N MET A 1 -28.51 17.45 -14.27
CA MET A 1 -28.11 17.72 -12.87
C MET A 1 -26.96 16.78 -12.55
N PRO A 2 -25.76 17.27 -12.23
CA PRO A 2 -24.68 16.37 -11.84
C PRO A 2 -24.94 15.91 -10.40
N SER A 3 -25.04 14.59 -10.21
CA SER A 3 -25.26 13.92 -8.95
C SER A 3 -24.02 14.00 -8.04
N ASN A 4 -24.26 14.03 -6.73
CA ASN A 4 -23.29 14.08 -5.62
C ASN A 4 -22.21 12.98 -5.67
N GLU A 5 -21.12 13.17 -6.42
CA GLU A 5 -19.94 12.29 -6.36
C GLU A 5 -18.89 12.73 -5.31
N GLN A 6 -19.03 13.91 -4.70
CA GLN A 6 -18.00 14.54 -3.87
C GLN A 6 -17.81 13.96 -2.45
N GLY A 7 -18.17 12.70 -2.19
CA GLY A 7 -18.03 12.11 -0.84
C GLY A 7 -17.93 10.59 -0.77
N GLN A 8 -17.64 9.89 -1.88
CA GLN A 8 -17.50 8.44 -1.87
C GLN A 8 -16.05 8.02 -1.72
N LEU A 9 -15.74 7.23 -0.70
CA LEU A 9 -14.44 6.58 -0.57
C LEU A 9 -14.23 5.54 -1.68
N HIS A 10 -13.00 5.47 -2.18
CA HIS A 10 -12.54 4.45 -3.13
C HIS A 10 -11.69 3.40 -2.40
N LEU A 11 -11.70 2.15 -2.87
CA LEU A 11 -10.80 1.08 -2.41
C LEU A 11 -9.92 0.66 -3.57
N ILE A 12 -8.61 0.68 -3.32
CA ILE A 12 -7.58 0.20 -4.22
C ILE A 12 -7.17 -1.18 -3.73
N VAL A 13 -7.30 -2.20 -4.58
CA VAL A 13 -6.98 -3.57 -4.23
C VAL A 13 -5.71 -3.99 -4.97
N GLY A 14 -4.76 -4.58 -4.25
CA GLY A 14 -3.54 -5.09 -4.86
C GLY A 14 -3.78 -6.29 -5.77
N THR A 15 -4.84 -7.06 -5.54
CA THR A 15 -5.23 -8.23 -6.34
C THR A 15 -6.33 -7.92 -7.36
N ASN A 16 -6.50 -8.81 -8.33
CA ASN A 16 -7.64 -8.76 -9.24
C ASN A 16 -8.92 -9.16 -8.50
N VAL A 17 -9.92 -8.26 -8.52
CA VAL A 17 -11.30 -8.60 -8.18
C VAL A 17 -12.00 -9.01 -9.48
N ILE A 18 -12.57 -10.22 -9.53
CA ILE A 18 -13.31 -10.71 -10.70
C ILE A 18 -14.60 -9.90 -10.84
N MET A 19 -14.55 -8.77 -11.56
CA MET A 19 -15.75 -8.04 -12.01
C MET A 19 -15.84 -7.88 -13.53
N SER A 20 -14.83 -8.30 -14.31
CA SER A 20 -14.94 -8.45 -15.77
C SER A 20 -13.93 -9.46 -16.31
N SER A 21 -14.25 -10.10 -17.42
CA SER A 21 -13.64 -11.35 -17.91
C SER A 21 -12.25 -11.23 -18.56
N MET A 22 -11.35 -10.40 -18.03
CA MET A 22 -9.90 -10.47 -18.30
C MET A 22 -9.13 -9.91 -17.10
N ALA A 23 -8.06 -10.60 -16.71
CA ALA A 23 -7.07 -10.08 -15.78
C ALA A 23 -6.55 -8.73 -16.30
N SER A 24 -7.02 -7.62 -15.74
CA SER A 24 -6.51 -6.30 -16.11
C SER A 24 -5.05 -6.20 -15.69
N GLU A 25 -4.17 -5.75 -16.58
CA GLU A 25 -2.77 -5.45 -16.25
C GLU A 25 -2.64 -4.24 -15.30
N ASN A 26 -3.74 -3.50 -15.11
CA ASN A 26 -3.76 -2.26 -14.32
C ASN A 26 -4.38 -2.45 -12.94
N VAL A 27 -3.95 -1.60 -11.99
CA VAL A 27 -4.47 -1.60 -10.62
C VAL A 27 -5.97 -1.25 -10.62
N PRO A 28 -6.84 -2.11 -10.07
CA PRO A 28 -8.27 -1.80 -10.00
C PRO A 28 -8.54 -0.72 -8.94
N VAL A 29 -9.22 0.34 -9.37
CA VAL A 29 -9.85 1.34 -8.49
C VAL A 29 -11.33 1.01 -8.45
N ILE A 30 -11.84 0.57 -7.31
CA ILE A 30 -13.27 0.24 -7.15
C ILE A 30 -13.90 1.06 -6.04
N TYR A 31 -15.23 1.23 -6.10
CA TYR A 31 -15.96 1.76 -4.96
C TYR A 31 -15.92 0.76 -3.82
N ILE A 32 -15.72 1.24 -2.59
CA ILE A 32 -15.78 0.35 -1.44
C ILE A 32 -17.22 -0.19 -1.35
N PRO A 33 -17.45 -1.50 -1.47
CA PRO A 33 -18.77 -2.09 -1.26
C PRO A 33 -19.31 -1.71 0.12
N GLU A 34 -20.62 -1.49 0.22
CA GLU A 34 -21.25 -1.06 1.48
C GLU A 34 -20.99 -2.05 2.62
N GLU A 35 -21.00 -3.34 2.32
CA GLU A 35 -20.66 -4.43 3.25
C GLU A 35 -19.24 -4.28 3.82
N LEU A 36 -18.26 -3.91 2.99
CA LEU A 36 -16.88 -3.69 3.43
C LEU A 36 -16.76 -2.41 4.25
N ARG A 37 -17.47 -1.33 3.89
CA ARG A 37 -17.51 -0.08 4.68
C ARG A 37 -18.09 -0.29 6.07
N GLN A 38 -19.06 -1.18 6.20
CA GLN A 38 -19.73 -1.46 7.46
C GLN A 38 -18.98 -2.43 8.37
N THR A 39 -17.85 -3.01 7.91
CA THR A 39 -17.03 -3.84 8.78
C THR A 39 -16.44 -3.02 9.93
N ASP A 40 -16.47 -3.58 11.14
CA ASP A 40 -15.89 -2.98 12.34
C ASP A 40 -14.42 -2.53 12.11
N ARG A 41 -13.66 -3.34 11.37
CA ARG A 41 -12.27 -3.05 11.02
C ARG A 41 -12.12 -1.73 10.26
N ILE A 42 -12.90 -1.53 9.20
CA ILE A 42 -12.81 -0.32 8.36
C ILE A 42 -13.34 0.89 9.12
N GLN A 43 -14.43 0.74 9.87
CA GLN A 43 -14.97 1.83 10.71
C GLN A 43 -13.97 2.30 11.76
N ARG A 44 -13.30 1.37 12.46
CA ARG A 44 -12.24 1.73 13.42
C ARG A 44 -11.05 2.41 12.76
N LEU A 45 -10.64 1.94 11.58
CA LEU A 45 -9.54 2.56 10.83
C LEU A 45 -9.87 3.99 10.38
N VAL A 46 -11.06 4.20 9.80
CA VAL A 46 -11.54 5.51 9.37
C VAL A 46 -11.68 6.43 10.59
N LYS A 47 -12.24 5.94 11.69
CA LYS A 47 -12.34 6.72 12.94
C LYS A 47 -10.96 7.13 13.47
N ARG A 48 -9.98 6.21 13.51
CA ARG A 48 -8.61 6.54 13.93
C ARG A 48 -7.99 7.62 13.03
N PHE A 49 -8.24 7.53 11.73
CA PHE A 49 -7.80 8.55 10.76
C PHE A 49 -8.42 9.91 11.07
N GLU A 50 -9.75 9.97 11.24
CA GLU A 50 -10.48 11.19 11.56
C GLU A 50 -10.03 11.80 12.90
N ASP A 51 -9.88 10.97 13.94
CA ASP A 51 -9.43 11.38 15.27
C ASP A 51 -8.00 11.96 15.25
N LYS A 52 -7.11 11.40 14.40
CA LYS A 52 -5.70 11.82 14.30
C LYS A 52 -5.51 13.07 13.44
N PHE A 53 -6.21 13.14 12.30
CA PHE A 53 -5.93 14.13 11.26
C PHE A 53 -7.02 15.21 11.14
N GLY A 54 -8.17 15.04 11.79
CA GLY A 54 -9.27 16.00 11.77
C GLY A 54 -10.05 16.07 10.45
N ASP A 55 -9.81 15.14 9.53
CA ASP A 55 -10.47 15.04 8.22
C ASP A 55 -10.72 13.58 7.85
N LYS A 56 -11.55 13.34 6.83
CA LYS A 56 -11.86 12.01 6.33
C LYS A 56 -10.77 11.50 5.38
N PRO A 57 -10.51 10.18 5.37
CA PRO A 57 -9.67 9.61 4.31
C PRO A 57 -10.37 9.74 2.96
N VAL A 58 -9.59 9.95 1.91
CA VAL A 58 -10.11 10.06 0.53
C VAL A 58 -10.29 8.67 -0.08
N PHE A 59 -9.35 7.77 0.17
CA PHE A 59 -9.38 6.41 -0.35
C PHE A 59 -8.73 5.43 0.63
N LEU A 60 -9.01 4.15 0.42
CA LEU A 60 -8.36 3.04 1.09
C LEU A 60 -7.48 2.26 0.11
N VAL A 61 -6.42 1.66 0.62
CA VAL A 61 -5.59 0.68 -0.09
C VAL A 61 -5.61 -0.62 0.69
N ARG A 62 -5.79 -1.76 0.02
CA ARG A 62 -5.74 -3.12 0.59
C ARG A 62 -4.75 -3.97 -0.18
N VAL A 63 -3.77 -4.53 0.53
CA VAL A 63 -2.78 -5.46 -0.06
C VAL A 63 -2.66 -6.70 0.83
N PRO A 64 -2.90 -7.91 0.30
CA PRO A 64 -2.82 -9.13 1.08
C PRO A 64 -1.38 -9.54 1.42
N GLY A 65 -1.24 -10.30 2.50
CA GLY A 65 -0.07 -11.12 2.74
C GLY A 65 -0.13 -12.39 1.89
N ARG A 66 0.82 -13.31 2.11
CA ARG A 66 0.90 -14.53 1.31
C ARG A 66 1.46 -15.71 2.09
N VAL A 67 1.10 -16.90 1.64
CA VAL A 67 1.77 -18.15 1.99
C VAL A 67 2.49 -18.68 0.76
N ASN A 68 3.70 -19.20 0.95
CA ASN A 68 4.38 -19.94 -0.11
C ASN A 68 3.99 -21.42 0.00
N ILE A 69 3.47 -22.03 -1.06
CA ILE A 69 3.09 -23.46 -1.05
C ILE A 69 4.34 -24.31 -1.25
N ILE A 70 5.19 -23.93 -2.23
CA ILE A 70 6.46 -24.59 -2.53
C ILE A 70 7.40 -23.66 -3.31
N GLY A 71 8.70 -23.86 -3.11
CA GLY A 71 9.76 -23.08 -3.76
C GLY A 71 10.36 -22.05 -2.81
N GLU A 72 10.81 -22.50 -1.63
CA GLU A 72 11.51 -21.62 -0.70
C GLU A 72 12.95 -21.38 -1.13
N HIS A 73 13.45 -20.16 -0.91
CA HIS A 73 14.84 -19.77 -1.16
C HIS A 73 15.35 -19.94 -2.59
N ILE A 74 14.45 -19.94 -3.58
CA ILE A 74 14.82 -20.10 -5.00
C ILE A 74 14.43 -18.90 -5.88
N ASP A 75 13.61 -17.97 -5.37
CA ASP A 75 13.09 -16.83 -6.14
C ASP A 75 14.19 -15.79 -6.43
N TYR A 76 15.05 -15.50 -5.46
CA TYR A 76 16.21 -14.61 -5.65
C TYR A 76 17.29 -15.19 -6.58
N VAL A 77 17.25 -16.50 -6.84
CA VAL A 77 18.13 -17.19 -7.79
C VAL A 77 17.49 -17.33 -9.18
N GLY A 78 16.28 -16.79 -9.37
CA GLY A 78 15.61 -16.72 -10.66
C GLY A 78 14.73 -17.93 -11.02
N TYR A 79 14.51 -18.86 -10.09
CA TYR A 79 13.55 -19.96 -10.31
C TYR A 79 12.12 -19.55 -9.97
N SER A 80 11.17 -20.23 -10.61
CA SER A 80 9.74 -20.07 -10.34
C SER A 80 9.36 -20.63 -8.96
N VAL A 81 8.34 -20.02 -8.36
CA VAL A 81 7.78 -20.35 -7.05
C VAL A 81 6.26 -20.46 -7.15
N LEU A 82 5.62 -21.08 -6.15
CA LEU A 82 4.16 -21.26 -6.13
C LEU A 82 3.53 -20.70 -4.83
N PRO A 83 3.38 -19.37 -4.72
CA PRO A 83 2.71 -18.75 -3.59
C PRO A 83 1.20 -18.54 -3.83
N MET A 84 0.47 -18.24 -2.75
CA MET A 84 -0.93 -17.84 -2.77
C MET A 84 -1.16 -16.66 -1.82
N ALA A 85 -1.95 -15.67 -2.24
CA ALA A 85 -2.38 -14.57 -1.38
C ALA A 85 -3.30 -15.07 -0.26
N LEU A 86 -3.19 -14.45 0.92
CA LEU A 86 -4.01 -14.75 2.09
C LEU A 86 -5.16 -13.75 2.25
N LYS A 87 -6.13 -14.10 3.09
CA LYS A 87 -7.19 -13.17 3.50
C LYS A 87 -6.65 -12.06 4.40
N GLN A 88 -5.61 -12.35 5.18
CA GLN A 88 -4.92 -11.36 6.01
C GLN A 88 -4.19 -10.36 5.11
N ASP A 89 -4.31 -9.09 5.43
CA ASP A 89 -3.84 -8.00 4.58
C ASP A 89 -3.36 -6.79 5.41
N ILE A 90 -2.74 -5.83 4.72
CA ILE A 90 -2.55 -4.46 5.18
C ILE A 90 -3.63 -3.61 4.53
N VAL A 91 -4.36 -2.83 5.35
CA VAL A 91 -5.28 -1.79 4.87
C VAL A 91 -4.77 -0.43 5.32
N MET A 92 -4.75 0.53 4.39
CA MET A 92 -4.39 1.93 4.66
C MET A 92 -5.56 2.84 4.32
N ALA A 93 -5.84 3.82 5.17
CA ALA A 93 -6.71 4.95 4.87
C ALA A 93 -5.85 6.18 4.60
N VAL A 94 -6.08 6.88 3.49
CA VAL A 94 -5.11 7.83 2.93
C VAL A 94 -5.78 9.14 2.51
N SER A 95 -5.11 10.27 2.76
CA SER A 95 -5.37 11.54 2.08
C SER A 95 -4.07 12.29 1.80
N VAL A 96 -4.09 13.20 0.81
CA VAL A 96 -3.01 14.16 0.58
C VAL A 96 -3.14 15.29 1.60
N ASN A 97 -2.04 15.68 2.24
CA ASN A 97 -2.02 16.79 3.18
C ASN A 97 -1.29 18.01 2.60
N SER A 98 -1.43 19.15 3.27
CA SER A 98 -0.76 20.42 2.92
C SER A 98 0.55 20.65 3.68
N THR A 99 0.91 19.79 4.64
CA THR A 99 2.12 19.94 5.46
C THR A 99 3.38 19.58 4.68
N GLY A 100 3.25 18.77 3.63
CA GLY A 100 4.38 18.25 2.87
C GLY A 100 5.16 17.15 3.61
N ARG A 101 4.66 16.69 4.78
CA ARG A 101 5.21 15.57 5.55
C ARG A 101 4.35 14.33 5.35
N ILE A 102 4.94 13.16 5.60
CA ILE A 102 4.20 11.90 5.68
C ILE A 102 3.87 11.65 7.15
N GLU A 103 2.59 11.77 7.49
CA GLU A 103 2.07 11.56 8.83
C GLU A 103 1.42 10.16 8.90
N LEU A 104 2.01 9.28 9.70
CA LEU A 104 1.59 7.90 9.84
C LEU A 104 0.96 7.65 11.21
N THR A 105 -0.14 6.90 11.21
CA THR A 105 -0.72 6.33 12.42
C THR A 105 -1.09 4.88 12.20
N ASN A 106 -1.12 4.09 13.27
CA ASN A 106 -1.53 2.69 13.23
C ASN A 106 -2.74 2.45 14.13
N LEU A 107 -3.59 1.48 13.79
CA LEU A 107 -4.70 1.07 14.64
C LEU A 107 -4.24 0.28 15.87
N ASP A 108 -3.11 -0.41 15.75
CA ASP A 108 -2.44 -1.11 16.86
C ASP A 108 -1.31 -0.24 17.45
N GLN A 109 -1.71 0.70 18.31
CA GLN A 109 -0.80 1.68 18.93
C GLN A 109 0.11 1.10 20.01
N GLU A 110 -0.19 -0.10 20.53
CA GLU A 110 0.66 -0.76 21.51
C GLU A 110 1.95 -1.26 20.87
N ASN A 111 1.87 -1.70 19.61
CA ASN A 111 3.01 -2.24 18.87
C ASN A 111 3.60 -1.25 17.85
N TYR A 112 2.81 -0.31 17.34
CA TYR A 112 3.21 0.59 16.26
C TYR A 112 2.83 2.04 16.56
N HIS A 113 3.81 2.82 17.01
CA HIS A 113 3.62 4.23 17.32
C HIS A 113 3.48 5.10 16.06
N ASP A 114 2.79 6.22 16.21
CA ASP A 114 2.67 7.26 15.19
C ASP A 114 4.04 7.83 14.81
N GLU A 115 4.20 8.27 13.56
CA GLU A 115 5.45 8.81 13.05
C GLU A 115 5.20 9.96 12.06
N SER A 116 6.10 10.96 12.04
CA SER A 116 6.05 12.10 11.12
C SER A 116 7.35 12.23 10.34
N ILE A 117 7.30 11.86 9.06
CA ILE A 117 8.49 11.66 8.23
C ILE A 117 8.68 12.85 7.29
N ASP A 118 9.93 13.32 7.19
CA ASP A 118 10.35 14.24 6.12
C ASP A 118 10.62 13.44 4.83
N PRO A 119 9.83 13.63 3.77
CA PRO A 119 9.99 12.88 2.52
C PRO A 119 11.26 13.21 1.73
N THR A 120 12.01 14.26 2.06
CA THR A 120 13.20 14.68 1.31
C THR A 120 14.49 13.97 1.74
N GLY A 121 14.52 13.44 2.96
CA GLY A 121 15.71 12.84 3.58
C GLY A 121 15.42 11.44 4.12
N LEU A 122 14.85 10.56 3.29
CA LEU A 122 14.48 9.21 3.72
C LEU A 122 15.71 8.34 4.02
N GLU A 123 15.80 7.89 5.27
CA GLU A 123 16.83 7.00 5.80
C GLU A 123 16.25 5.63 6.19
N PHE A 124 17.09 4.59 6.16
CA PHE A 124 16.68 3.21 6.43
C PHE A 124 17.63 2.53 7.46
N PRO A 125 17.60 2.96 8.73
CA PRO A 125 18.50 2.43 9.75
C PRO A 125 18.12 1.01 10.18
N GLN A 126 19.10 0.33 10.81
CA GLN A 126 18.96 -1.01 11.39
C GLN A 126 18.97 -0.93 12.92
N PRO A 127 18.10 -1.68 13.63
CA PRO A 127 17.02 -2.50 13.10
C PRO A 127 15.86 -1.64 12.54
N PRO A 128 15.11 -2.14 11.54
CA PRO A 128 14.07 -1.35 10.91
C PRO A 128 12.85 -1.19 11.82
N GLN A 129 12.26 0.00 11.78
CA GLN A 129 10.95 0.29 12.34
C GLN A 129 9.86 0.03 11.31
N TRP A 130 8.62 -0.15 11.76
CA TRP A 130 7.49 -0.50 10.90
C TRP A 130 7.26 0.51 9.75
N TYR A 131 7.48 1.80 9.99
CA TYR A 131 7.30 2.87 9.02
C TYR A 131 8.42 2.92 7.96
N HIS A 132 9.59 2.31 8.19
CA HIS A 132 10.63 2.23 7.17
C HIS A 132 10.18 1.41 5.95
N TYR A 133 9.31 0.41 6.14
CA TYR A 133 8.70 -0.32 5.03
C TYR A 133 7.75 0.57 4.21
N PHE A 134 7.02 1.49 4.87
CA PHE A 134 6.24 2.50 4.17
C PHE A 134 7.15 3.42 3.34
N GLN A 135 8.24 3.90 3.93
CA GLN A 135 9.21 4.77 3.23
C GLN A 135 9.80 4.10 2.00
N CYS A 136 10.02 2.78 2.01
CA CYS A 136 10.51 2.04 0.84
C CYS A 136 9.54 2.19 -0.34
N GLY A 137 8.27 1.86 -0.14
CA GLY A 137 7.24 1.95 -1.18
C GLY A 137 7.03 3.39 -1.66
N TYR A 138 6.98 4.35 -0.73
CA TYR A 138 6.88 5.77 -1.07
C TYR A 138 8.06 6.24 -1.93
N ARG A 139 9.29 5.94 -1.51
CA ARG A 139 10.51 6.33 -2.22
C ARG A 139 10.57 5.76 -3.63
N GLY A 140 10.25 4.47 -3.79
CA GLY A 140 10.26 3.81 -5.10
C GLY A 140 9.33 4.50 -6.11
N ILE A 141 8.17 4.99 -5.67
CA ILE A 141 7.24 5.72 -6.52
C ILE A 141 7.72 7.15 -6.81
N VAL A 142 8.19 7.86 -5.78
CA VAL A 142 8.66 9.24 -5.94
C VAL A 142 9.85 9.30 -6.91
N ASP A 143 10.84 8.42 -6.73
CA ASP A 143 12.03 8.37 -7.58
C ASP A 143 11.68 8.08 -9.05
N ARG A 144 10.65 7.27 -9.30
CA ARG A 144 10.25 6.84 -10.65
C ARG A 144 9.30 7.80 -11.36
N PHE A 145 8.34 8.38 -10.64
CA PHE A 145 7.18 9.08 -11.24
C PHE A 145 7.06 10.54 -10.83
N CYS A 146 7.67 10.95 -9.72
CA CYS A 146 7.49 12.29 -9.15
C CYS A 146 8.73 13.18 -9.29
N ASN A 147 9.70 12.81 -10.14
CA ASN A 147 10.95 13.53 -10.26
C ASN A 147 10.72 15.01 -10.65
N GLY A 148 11.32 15.93 -9.91
CA GLY A 148 11.15 17.38 -10.08
C GLY A 148 9.86 17.98 -9.51
N GLN A 149 9.01 17.18 -8.84
CA GLN A 149 7.81 17.67 -8.15
C GLN A 149 8.10 17.99 -6.67
N PRO A 150 7.37 18.92 -6.04
CA PRO A 150 7.47 19.14 -4.61
C PRO A 150 7.06 17.89 -3.83
N PRO A 151 7.58 17.69 -2.61
CA PRO A 151 7.30 16.48 -1.85
C PRO A 151 5.80 16.22 -1.66
N LEU A 152 5.42 14.94 -1.75
CA LEU A 152 4.04 14.51 -1.59
C LEU A 152 3.77 14.20 -0.12
N GLY A 153 3.17 15.17 0.58
CA GLY A 153 2.69 14.96 1.94
C GLY A 153 1.44 14.08 1.98
N LEU A 154 1.41 13.14 2.91
CA LEU A 154 0.34 12.15 3.06
C LEU A 154 -0.07 12.04 4.52
N ASN A 155 -1.37 11.94 4.78
CA ASN A 155 -1.89 11.40 6.03
C ASN A 155 -2.27 9.94 5.79
N VAL A 156 -1.78 9.03 6.63
CA VAL A 156 -2.03 7.59 6.46
C VAL A 156 -2.34 6.94 7.81
N ALA A 157 -3.50 6.31 7.90
CA ALA A 157 -3.79 5.37 8.98
C ALA A 157 -3.65 3.94 8.47
N VAL A 158 -2.93 3.08 9.20
CA VAL A 158 -2.62 1.72 8.79
C VAL A 158 -3.24 0.71 9.76
N HIS A 159 -3.72 -0.41 9.23
CA HIS A 159 -4.07 -1.57 10.04
C HIS A 159 -3.77 -2.88 9.29
N GLY A 160 -2.91 -3.71 9.88
CA GLY A 160 -2.55 -5.02 9.36
C GLY A 160 -3.11 -6.16 10.19
N THR A 161 -3.57 -7.23 9.54
CA THR A 161 -3.96 -8.48 10.21
C THR A 161 -3.01 -9.64 9.90
N ILE A 162 -1.94 -9.38 9.14
CA ILE A 162 -0.89 -10.36 8.86
C ILE A 162 0.00 -10.45 10.12
N PRO A 163 0.19 -11.63 10.72
CA PRO A 163 1.06 -11.77 11.88
C PRO A 163 2.49 -11.31 11.56
N ALA A 164 3.00 -10.31 12.28
CA ALA A 164 4.33 -9.77 12.04
C ALA A 164 5.43 -10.82 12.32
N GLY A 165 6.49 -10.82 11.50
CA GLY A 165 7.63 -11.73 11.68
C GLY A 165 7.35 -13.22 11.45
N SER A 166 6.16 -13.58 10.96
CA SER A 166 5.73 -14.98 10.79
C SER A 166 6.13 -15.61 9.45
N GLY A 167 6.87 -14.88 8.60
CA GLY A 167 7.15 -15.33 7.23
C GLY A 167 5.97 -15.22 6.27
N LEU A 168 4.87 -14.56 6.66
CA LEU A 168 3.67 -14.34 5.82
C LEU A 168 3.68 -13.02 5.02
N SER A 169 4.86 -12.42 4.86
CA SER A 169 5.12 -11.22 4.03
C SER A 169 4.38 -9.95 4.45
N SER A 170 4.28 -9.69 5.75
CA SER A 170 3.73 -8.43 6.25
C SER A 170 4.55 -7.21 5.81
N SER A 171 5.87 -7.34 5.66
CA SER A 171 6.76 -6.27 5.18
C SER A 171 6.47 -5.91 3.73
N SER A 172 6.46 -6.90 2.84
CA SER A 172 6.22 -6.69 1.41
C SER A 172 4.81 -6.18 1.14
N ALA A 173 3.81 -6.63 1.90
CA ALA A 173 2.46 -6.08 1.83
C ALA A 173 2.42 -4.60 2.23
N MET A 174 3.16 -4.18 3.27
CA MET A 174 3.29 -2.78 3.66
C MET A 174 3.98 -1.94 2.57
N VAL A 175 5.07 -2.42 1.99
CA VAL A 175 5.79 -1.74 0.89
C VAL A 175 4.87 -1.54 -0.31
N CYS A 176 4.17 -2.59 -0.72
CA CYS A 176 3.24 -2.55 -1.85
C CYS A 176 2.05 -1.62 -1.59
N ALA A 177 1.48 -1.65 -0.38
CA ALA A 177 0.39 -0.76 0.01
C ALA A 177 0.84 0.71 0.02
N ALA A 178 2.05 0.99 0.52
CA ALA A 178 2.63 2.32 0.49
C ALA A 178 2.90 2.82 -0.94
N ALA A 179 3.37 1.94 -1.84
CA ALA A 179 3.56 2.27 -3.25
C ALA A 179 2.23 2.65 -3.91
N PHE A 180 1.16 1.86 -3.72
CA PHE A 180 -0.16 2.24 -4.24
C PHE A 180 -0.71 3.52 -3.63
N ALA A 181 -0.60 3.69 -2.31
CA ALA A 181 -1.01 4.92 -1.64
C ALA A 181 -0.32 6.14 -2.26
N THR A 182 0.98 6.03 -2.53
CA THR A 182 1.80 7.12 -3.08
C THR A 182 1.44 7.44 -4.53
N ILE A 183 1.33 6.45 -5.42
CA ILE A 183 1.04 6.72 -6.85
C ILE A 183 -0.38 7.25 -7.04
N ILE A 184 -1.35 6.75 -6.27
CA ILE A 184 -2.74 7.22 -6.33
C ILE A 184 -2.85 8.65 -5.78
N ALA A 185 -2.21 8.92 -4.64
CA ALA A 185 -2.17 10.26 -4.08
C ALA A 185 -1.47 11.26 -5.03
N PHE A 186 -0.40 10.82 -5.71
CA PHE A 186 0.26 11.62 -6.74
C PHE A 186 -0.69 11.92 -7.90
N HIS A 187 -1.32 10.88 -8.47
CA HIS A 187 -2.29 11.03 -9.55
C HIS A 187 -3.47 11.93 -9.15
N GLN A 188 -3.96 11.84 -7.92
CA GLN A 188 -5.00 12.72 -7.41
C GLN A 188 -4.51 14.18 -7.36
N LYS A 189 -3.33 14.43 -6.80
CA LYS A 189 -2.75 15.77 -6.68
C LYS A 189 -2.49 16.42 -8.04
N THR A 190 -2.17 15.63 -9.06
CA THR A 190 -1.84 16.10 -10.42
C THR A 190 -2.98 15.97 -11.43
N ASN A 191 -4.19 15.59 -10.99
CA ASN A 191 -5.36 15.33 -11.86
C ASN A 191 -5.07 14.28 -12.97
N MET A 192 -4.28 13.27 -12.64
CA MET A 192 -3.86 12.15 -13.50
C MET A 192 -4.54 10.83 -13.14
N LEU A 193 -5.64 10.84 -12.38
CA LEU A 193 -6.36 9.62 -11.96
C LEU A 193 -6.86 8.76 -13.14
N SER A 194 -7.04 9.34 -14.33
CA SER A 194 -7.42 8.59 -15.54
C SER A 194 -6.27 7.82 -16.17
N ILE A 195 -5.02 7.99 -15.70
CA ILE A 195 -3.86 7.29 -16.25
C ILE A 195 -3.77 5.92 -15.59
N PRO A 196 -3.82 4.82 -16.39
CA PRO A 196 -3.71 3.48 -15.86
C PRO A 196 -2.38 3.24 -15.15
N ILE A 197 -2.42 2.58 -14.00
CA ILE A 197 -1.23 2.20 -13.24
C ILE A 197 -0.94 0.74 -13.53
N ASN A 198 0.18 0.47 -14.20
CA ASN A 198 0.59 -0.89 -14.57
C ASN A 198 1.06 -1.67 -13.33
N LYS A 199 0.42 -2.79 -13.01
CA LYS A 199 0.73 -3.58 -11.82
C LYS A 199 2.14 -4.14 -11.85
N LEU A 200 2.60 -4.65 -13.00
CA LEU A 200 3.93 -5.23 -13.12
C LEU A 200 5.03 -4.19 -12.87
N GLU A 201 4.84 -2.95 -13.35
CA GLU A 201 5.77 -1.86 -13.06
C GLU A 201 5.82 -1.55 -11.56
N ILE A 202 4.66 -1.45 -10.89
CA ILE A 202 4.60 -1.24 -9.44
C ILE A 202 5.23 -2.41 -8.68
N THR A 203 4.97 -3.66 -9.09
CA THR A 203 5.60 -4.85 -8.50
C THR A 203 7.13 -4.77 -8.59
N GLN A 204 7.68 -4.48 -9.76
CA GLN A 204 9.13 -4.37 -9.96
C GLN A 204 9.75 -3.25 -9.13
N LEU A 205 9.03 -2.13 -8.96
CA LEU A 205 9.45 -1.03 -8.08
C LEU A 205 9.45 -1.47 -6.62
N CYS A 206 8.39 -2.15 -6.16
CA CYS A 206 8.29 -2.63 -4.80
C CYS A 206 9.45 -3.58 -4.45
N ILE A 207 9.75 -4.54 -5.34
CA ILE A 207 10.88 -5.48 -5.20
C ILE A 207 12.20 -4.72 -4.99
N LYS A 208 12.48 -3.74 -5.85
CA LYS A 208 13.71 -2.94 -5.76
C LYS A 208 13.73 -2.07 -4.51
N SER A 209 12.59 -1.49 -4.15
CA SER A 209 12.48 -0.55 -3.05
C SER A 209 12.56 -1.21 -1.68
N GLU A 210 12.03 -2.42 -1.51
CA GLU A 210 12.11 -3.14 -0.24
C GLU A 210 13.57 -3.43 0.15
N ARG A 211 14.46 -3.59 -0.84
CA ARG A 211 15.91 -3.76 -0.62
C ARG A 211 16.57 -2.55 0.07
N TYR A 212 15.94 -1.37 0.07
CA TYR A 212 16.44 -0.23 0.86
C TYR A 212 16.48 -0.54 2.35
N ILE A 213 15.65 -1.47 2.84
CA ILE A 213 15.67 -1.93 4.23
C ILE A 213 16.83 -2.88 4.54
N GLY A 214 17.69 -3.17 3.56
CA GLY A 214 18.86 -4.04 3.71
C GLY A 214 18.60 -5.53 3.49
N THR A 215 17.37 -5.92 3.13
CA THR A 215 17.06 -7.31 2.77
C THR A 215 17.33 -7.57 1.30
N ASP A 216 18.14 -8.60 0.99
CA ASP A 216 18.37 -9.04 -0.40
C ASP A 216 17.31 -10.07 -0.82
N SER A 217 16.04 -9.66 -0.77
CA SER A 217 14.91 -10.52 -1.10
C SER A 217 14.73 -10.65 -2.63
N GLY A 218 14.13 -11.78 -3.03
CA GLY A 218 13.63 -11.97 -4.38
C GLY A 218 12.33 -11.19 -4.62
N GLY A 219 11.53 -11.67 -5.56
CA GLY A 219 10.32 -10.98 -6.02
C GLY A 219 9.01 -11.67 -5.69
N MET A 220 9.05 -12.81 -4.99
CA MET A 220 7.88 -13.66 -4.75
C MET A 220 6.76 -12.90 -4.05
N ASP A 221 7.09 -12.23 -2.95
CA ASP A 221 6.13 -11.67 -2.00
C ASP A 221 5.35 -10.50 -2.61
N GLN A 222 6.05 -9.58 -3.26
CA GLN A 222 5.45 -8.43 -3.93
C GLN A 222 4.67 -8.89 -5.16
N ALA A 223 5.18 -9.88 -5.91
CA ALA A 223 4.48 -10.40 -7.07
C ALA A 223 3.15 -11.02 -6.69
N ILE A 224 3.10 -11.92 -5.72
CA ILE A 224 1.83 -12.56 -5.34
C ILE A 224 0.86 -11.59 -4.67
N ALA A 225 1.36 -10.63 -3.89
CA ALA A 225 0.52 -9.61 -3.26
C ALA A 225 -0.20 -8.73 -4.31
N LEU A 226 0.41 -8.54 -5.49
CA LEU A 226 -0.09 -7.65 -6.53
C LEU A 226 -0.68 -8.34 -7.78
N LEU A 227 -0.41 -9.62 -7.95
CA LEU A 227 -0.81 -10.36 -9.16
C LEU A 227 -1.77 -11.51 -8.86
N ALA A 228 -2.04 -11.81 -7.58
CA ALA A 228 -3.06 -12.80 -7.23
C ALA A 228 -4.46 -12.39 -7.71
N GLU A 229 -5.29 -13.39 -7.94
CA GLU A 229 -6.69 -13.25 -8.34
C GLU A 229 -7.57 -13.90 -7.27
N GLU A 230 -8.66 -13.23 -6.89
CA GLU A 230 -9.67 -13.77 -5.96
C GLU A 230 -10.70 -14.64 -6.69
#